data_AF-A0A8B6LL01-F1
#
_entry.id   AF-A0A8B6LL01-F1
#
_cell.length_a   1.000
_cell.length_b   1.000
_cell.length_c   1.000
_cell.angle_alpha   90.00
_cell.angle_beta   90.00
_cell.angle_gamma   90.00
#
_symmetry.space_group_name_H-M   'P 1'
#
loop_
_entity.id
_entity.type
_entity.pdbx_description
1 polymer ?
#
loop_
_entity_poly.entity_id
_entity_poly.type
_entity_poly.pdbx_seq_one_letter_code
_entity_poly.pdbx_strand_id
1 'polypeptide(L)' 'MNDEDKRFATIAAEYALAGHALIRAKPGETQAPYFAIRWGWMKPIHDLDDARQLLNHIQGTK' A
#
# COMPACT_ATOMS: atom_id res chain seq x y z
N MET A 1 10.89 12.54 -11.79
CA MET A 1 10.36 11.40 -11.01
C MET A 1 9.60 12.00 -9.85
N ASN A 2 8.28 11.86 -9.83
CA ASN A 2 7.39 12.54 -8.88
C ASN A 2 7.69 12.07 -7.45
N ASP A 3 7.67 12.96 -6.46
CA ASP A 3 7.97 12.60 -5.06
C ASP A 3 7.00 11.53 -4.52
N GLU A 4 5.76 11.53 -5.02
CA GLU A 4 4.77 10.52 -4.68
C GLU A 4 5.13 9.11 -5.21
N ASP A 5 5.69 9.01 -6.41
CA ASP A 5 6.10 7.72 -6.98
C ASP A 5 7.26 7.10 -6.18
N LYS A 6 8.17 7.94 -5.69
CA LYS A 6 9.25 7.50 -4.79
C LYS A 6 8.68 7.01 -3.45
N ARG A 7 7.75 7.77 -2.85
CA ARG A 7 7.07 7.36 -1.60
C ARG A 7 6.34 6.03 -1.79
N PHE A 8 5.60 5.87 -2.88
CA PHE A 8 4.92 4.62 -3.21
C PHE A 8 5.90 3.46 -3.34
N ALA A 9 6.98 3.61 -4.12
CA ALA A 9 7.97 2.55 -4.33
C ALA A 9 8.62 2.09 -3.02
N THR A 10 8.95 3.04 -2.12
CA THR A 10 9.49 2.73 -0.80
C THR A 10 8.49 1.94 0.05
N ILE A 11 7.25 2.42 0.17
CA ILE A 11 6.23 1.74 1.00
C ILE A 11 5.92 0.36 0.41
N ALA A 12 5.79 0.24 -0.92
CA ALA A 12 5.53 -1.04 -1.57
C ALA A 12 6.63 -2.08 -1.31
N ALA A 13 7.90 -1.66 -1.28
CA ALA A 13 9.01 -2.53 -0.91
C ALA A 13 8.91 -3.01 0.55
N GLU A 14 8.54 -2.12 1.47
CA GLU A 14 8.35 -2.50 2.88
C GLU A 14 7.15 -3.45 3.08
N TYR A 15 6.06 -3.25 2.33
CA TYR A 15 4.94 -4.20 2.28
C TYR A 15 5.42 -5.58 1.82
N ALA A 16 6.25 -5.64 0.77
CA ALA A 16 6.80 -6.89 0.26
C ALA A 16 7.65 -7.61 1.32
N LEU A 17 8.48 -6.85 2.06
CA LEU A 17 9.24 -7.39 3.19
C LEU A 17 8.33 -7.92 4.31
N ALA A 18 7.16 -7.31 4.51
CA ALA A 18 6.14 -7.76 5.44
C ALA A 18 5.20 -8.85 4.89
N GLY A 19 5.49 -9.44 3.73
CA GLY A 19 4.69 -10.51 3.12
C GLY A 19 3.34 -10.07 2.55
N HIS A 20 3.20 -8.79 2.22
CA HIS A 20 2.03 -8.19 1.57
C HIS A 20 2.44 -7.54 0.25
N ALA A 21 1.49 -7.27 -0.65
CA ALA A 21 1.72 -6.44 -1.82
C ALA A 21 0.93 -5.14 -1.70
N LEU A 22 1.55 -4.00 -2.05
CA LEU A 22 0.84 -2.74 -2.22
C LEU A 22 0.79 -2.42 -3.72
N ILE A 23 -0.41 -2.29 -4.27
CA ILE A 23 -0.63 -1.96 -5.69
C ILE A 23 -1.38 -0.64 -5.84
N ARG A 24 -1.09 0.08 -6.92
CA ARG A 24 -1.84 1.28 -7.32
C ARG A 24 -2.92 0.86 -8.31
N ALA A 25 -4.15 1.29 -8.07
CA ALA A 25 -5.26 1.08 -8.98
C ALA A 25 -5.15 2.04 -10.17
N LYS A 26 -5.68 1.62 -11.33
CA LYS A 26 -5.78 2.55 -12.46
C LYS A 26 -6.90 3.56 -12.17
N PRO A 27 -6.71 4.83 -12.53
CA PRO A 27 -7.77 5.83 -12.39
C PRO A 27 -8.99 5.38 -13.21
N GLY A 28 -10.13 5.21 -12.53
CA GLY A 28 -11.40 4.80 -13.13
C GLY A 28 -11.75 3.30 -13.03
N GLU A 29 -10.84 2.43 -12.58
CA GLU A 29 -11.17 1.02 -12.33
C GLU A 29 -11.82 0.80 -10.94
N THR A 30 -11.48 1.62 -9.94
CA THR A 30 -11.92 1.41 -8.55
C THR A 30 -12.13 2.72 -7.78
N GLN A 31 -12.88 2.64 -6.67
CA GLN A 31 -13.12 3.78 -5.77
C GLN A 31 -11.89 4.13 -4.89
N ALA A 32 -11.01 3.17 -4.63
CA ALA A 32 -9.77 3.38 -3.88
C ALA A 32 -8.55 3.41 -4.81
N PRO A 33 -7.61 4.35 -4.63
CA PRO A 33 -6.42 4.48 -5.48
C PRO A 33 -5.32 3.45 -5.16
N TYR A 34 -5.34 2.84 -3.97
CA TYR A 34 -4.35 1.83 -3.56
C TYR A 34 -5.01 0.60 -2.95
N PHE A 35 -4.33 -0.54 -3.04
CA PHE A 35 -4.77 -1.78 -2.40
C PHE A 35 -3.60 -2.52 -1.75
N ALA A 36 -3.79 -2.93 -0.50
CA ALA A 36 -2.94 -3.93 0.14
C ALA A 36 -3.51 -5.33 -0.11
N ILE A 37 -2.66 -6.27 -0.51
CA ILE A 37 -3.04 -7.64 -0.84
C ILE A 37 -2.20 -8.61 -0.01
N ARG A 38 -2.86 -9.64 0.53
CA ARG A 38 -2.20 -10.82 1.11
C ARG A 38 -3.07 -12.05 0.95
N TRP A 39 -2.52 -13.11 0.36
CA TRP A 39 -3.17 -14.43 0.26
C TRP A 39 -4.64 -14.39 -0.18
N GLY A 40 -4.96 -13.61 -1.22
CA GLY A 40 -6.32 -13.46 -1.74
C GLY A 40 -7.21 -12.48 -0.97
N TRP A 41 -6.75 -11.95 0.17
CA TRP A 41 -7.39 -10.82 0.84
C TRP A 41 -6.89 -9.52 0.24
N MET A 42 -7.82 -8.61 -0.07
CA MET A 42 -7.53 -7.29 -0.61
C MET A 42 -8.21 -6.22 0.26
N LYS A 43 -7.45 -5.21 0.68
CA LYS A 43 -7.94 -4.07 1.45
C LYS A 43 -7.75 -2.76 0.65
N PRO A 44 -8.83 -2.00 0.39
CA PRO A 44 -8.73 -0.68 -0.23
C PRO A 44 -8.06 0.31 0.74
N ILE A 45 -7.24 1.19 0.17
CA ILE A 45 -6.48 2.22 0.88
C ILE A 45 -6.67 3.55 0.13
N HIS A 46 -7.02 4.61 0.86
CA HIS A 46 -7.33 5.92 0.28
C HIS A 46 -6.10 6.72 -0.11
N ASP A 47 -4.99 6.60 0.64
CA ASP A 47 -3.75 7.32 0.36
C ASP A 47 -2.51 6.58 0.90
N LEU A 48 -1.32 7.13 0.65
CA LEU A 48 -0.06 6.51 1.07
C LEU A 48 0.20 6.62 2.58
N ASP A 49 -0.44 7.56 3.27
CA ASP A 49 -0.30 7.72 4.71
C ASP A 49 -1.12 6.64 5.45
N ASP A 50 -2.32 6.32 4.97
CA ASP A 50 -3.09 5.14 5.39
C ASP A 50 -2.33 3.84 5.10
N ALA A 51 -1.65 3.73 3.96
CA ALA A 51 -0.80 2.59 3.65
C ALA A 51 0.33 2.44 4.68
N ARG A 52 0.98 3.54 5.08
CA ARG A 52 2.02 3.52 6.11
C ARG A 52 1.47 3.10 7.47
N GLN A 53 0.31 3.60 7.87
CA GLN A 53 -0.32 3.20 9.14
C GLN A 53 -0.64 1.71 9.19
N LEU A 54 -1.20 1.18 8.10
CA LEU A 54 -1.49 -0.25 8.00
C LEU A 54 -0.20 -1.10 8.03
N LEU A 55 0.87 -0.64 7.37
CA LEU A 55 2.16 -1.32 7.42
C LEU A 55 2.73 -1.41 8.84
N ASN A 56 2.70 -0.29 9.58
CA ASN A 56 3.13 -0.27 10.98
C ASN A 56 2.32 -1.27 11.83
N HIS A 57 1.01 -1.35 11.59
CA HIS A 57 0.15 -2.34 12.23
C HIS A 57 0.52 -3.78 11.87
N ILE A 58 0.79 -4.07 10.59
CA ILE A 58 1.24 -5.40 10.12
C ILE A 58 2.57 -5.80 10.76
N GLN A 59 3.52 -4.86 10.84
CA GLN A 59 4.85 -5.09 11.41
C GLN A 59 4.84 -5.11 12.95
N GLY A 60 3.71 -4.81 13.59
CA GLY A 60 3.60 -4.72 15.05
C GLY A 60 4.39 -3.54 15.65
N THR A 61 4.76 -2.57 14.83
CA THR A 61 5.51 -1.38 15.25
C THR A 61 4.50 -0.33 15.70
N LYS A 62 4.44 -0.08 17.02
CA LYS A 62 3.60 0.96 17.63
C LYS A 62 4.28 2.32 17.58
#